data_AF-A0A8S3W5T1-F1
#
_entry.id   AF-A0A8S3W5T1-F1
#
_cell.length_a   1.000
_cell.length_b   1.000
_cell.length_c   1.000
_cell.angle_alpha   90.00
_cell.angle_beta   90.00
_cell.angle_gamma   90.00
#
_symmetry.space_group_name_H-M   'P 1'
#
loop_
_entity.id
_entity.type
_entity.pdbx_description
1 polymer ?
#
loop_
_entity_poly.entity_id
_entity_poly.type
_entity_poly.pdbx_seq_one_letter_code
_entity_poly.pdbx_strand_id
1 'polypeptide(L)'
;MKNDDYSDVVMAALHVLEESGSLPNIERENKCEKRSDKYREEGNIAFKVGDVNRVLEFYNRALMFAPKNSRAIQLAYSNRSAILFKMGQFRACLIDVETCCKLGCPTDIESKLIKRKNEATVRSEMENLSANLLTGYFKDCFKFDFKSNTPIRCASSDIEVMKGDAFKVVAAKDIKVGTPLALEDSFVSSNSEKNVPFSCHYCHKMSEPDTM
;
A
#
# COMPACT_ATOMS: atom_id res chain seq x y z
N MET A 1 -14.65 17.68 -4.85
CA MET A 1 -14.62 16.39 -4.14
C MET A 1 -15.89 16.31 -3.34
N LYS A 2 -16.87 15.51 -3.79
CA LYS A 2 -18.06 15.21 -3.00
C LYS A 2 -17.69 14.03 -2.10
N ASN A 3 -18.14 14.05 -0.85
CA ASN A 3 -17.96 12.95 0.10
C ASN A 3 -18.58 11.69 -0.51
N ASP A 4 -17.75 10.76 -0.97
CA ASP A 4 -18.15 9.41 -1.36
C ASP A 4 -18.33 8.54 -0.10
N ASP A 5 -19.10 9.05 0.86
CA ASP A 5 -19.42 8.31 2.08
C ASP A 5 -20.58 7.35 1.78
N TYR A 6 -20.23 6.17 1.27
CA TYR A 6 -21.19 5.10 1.00
C TYR A 6 -21.77 4.48 2.28
N SER A 7 -21.46 5.00 3.47
CA SER A 7 -21.98 4.47 4.74
C SER A 7 -23.50 4.37 4.73
N ASP A 8 -24.21 5.38 4.23
CA ASP A 8 -25.68 5.35 4.18
C ASP A 8 -26.21 4.22 3.27
N VAL A 9 -25.56 3.99 2.12
CA VAL A 9 -25.93 2.94 1.18
C VAL A 9 -25.64 1.55 1.76
N VAL A 10 -24.48 1.40 2.40
CA VAL A 10 -24.08 0.15 3.06
C VAL A 10 -25.01 -0.17 4.22
N MET A 11 -25.37 0.82 5.05
CA MET A 11 -26.27 0.63 6.17
C MET A 11 -27.70 0.33 5.72
N ALA A 12 -28.19 0.98 4.66
CA ALA A 12 -29.49 0.67 4.07
C ALA A 12 -29.52 -0.76 3.49
N ALA A 13 -28.46 -1.17 2.77
CA ALA A 13 -28.35 -2.53 2.25
C ALA A 13 -28.28 -3.58 3.38
N LEU A 14 -27.54 -3.30 4.46
CA LEU A 14 -27.47 -4.17 5.64
C LEU A 14 -28.86 -4.34 6.27
N HIS A 15 -29.61 -3.25 6.46
CA HIS A 15 -30.97 -3.30 7.03
C HIS A 15 -31.91 -4.15 6.18
N VAL A 16 -31.90 -3.98 4.85
CA VAL A 16 -32.70 -4.80 3.93
C VAL A 16 -32.31 -6.29 4.03
N LEU A 17 -31.02 -6.60 4.15
CA LEU A 17 -30.54 -7.97 4.32
C LEU A 17 -30.95 -8.58 5.67
N GLU A 18 -30.99 -7.78 6.74
CA GLU A 18 -31.48 -8.17 8.06
C GLU A 18 -32.98 -8.46 8.06
N GLU A 19 -33.79 -7.54 7.50
CA GLU A 19 -35.25 -7.69 7.40
C GLU A 19 -35.67 -8.86 6.51
N SER A 20 -34.95 -9.07 5.41
CA SER A 20 -35.20 -10.19 4.48
C SER A 20 -34.67 -11.53 4.99
N GLY A 21 -33.98 -11.57 6.14
CA GLY A 21 -33.32 -12.77 6.65
C GLY A 21 -32.29 -13.38 5.67
N SER A 22 -31.81 -12.60 4.71
CA SER A 22 -30.92 -13.04 3.63
C SER A 22 -29.44 -12.82 3.94
N LEU A 23 -29.11 -12.44 5.17
CA LEU A 23 -27.73 -12.35 5.61
C LEU A 23 -27.05 -13.72 5.51
N PRO A 24 -25.88 -13.81 4.84
CA PRO A 24 -25.12 -15.04 4.86
C PRO A 24 -24.74 -15.37 6.31
N ASN A 25 -24.79 -16.65 6.68
CA ASN A 25 -24.29 -17.09 7.97
C ASN A 25 -22.76 -16.93 7.99
N ILE A 26 -22.28 -15.81 8.52
CA ILE A 26 -20.85 -15.53 8.66
C ILE A 26 -20.39 -16.12 9.99
N GLU A 27 -19.67 -17.23 9.94
CA GLU A 27 -19.01 -17.78 11.13
C GLU A 27 -18.03 -16.75 11.69
N ARG A 28 -18.30 -16.27 12.91
CA ARG A 28 -17.38 -15.36 13.60
C ARG A 28 -16.16 -16.13 14.05
N GLU A 29 -15.04 -15.89 13.40
CA GLU A 29 -13.76 -16.42 13.84
C GLU A 29 -13.19 -15.61 15.00
N ASN A 30 -12.99 -16.27 16.13
CA ASN A 30 -12.36 -15.66 17.30
C ASN A 30 -10.83 -15.73 17.22
N LYS A 31 -10.17 -14.76 17.87
CA LYS A 31 -8.73 -14.83 18.13
C LYS A 31 -8.42 -16.13 18.90
N CYS A 32 -7.42 -16.87 18.44
CA CYS A 32 -7.01 -18.15 19.00
C CYS A 32 -5.49 -18.30 18.88
N GLU A 33 -4.81 -18.43 20.02
CA GLU A 33 -3.36 -18.59 20.08
C GLU A 33 -2.89 -19.81 19.29
N LYS A 34 -3.54 -20.96 19.46
CA LYS A 34 -3.23 -22.19 18.73
C LYS A 34 -3.32 -22.03 17.21
N ARG A 35 -4.32 -21.30 16.70
CA ARG A 35 -4.45 -21.02 15.26
C ARG A 35 -3.37 -20.05 14.81
N SER A 36 -3.10 -19.01 15.59
CA SER A 36 -2.02 -18.06 15.33
C SER A 36 -0.67 -18.77 15.19
N ASP A 37 -0.33 -19.65 16.14
CA ASP A 37 0.91 -20.42 16.13
C ASP A 37 1.00 -21.41 14.97
N LYS A 38 -0.11 -22.05 14.60
CA LYS A 38 -0.16 -22.92 13.42
C LYS A 38 0.23 -22.14 12.16
N TYR A 39 -0.41 -20.99 11.93
CA TYR A 39 -0.08 -20.16 10.77
C TYR A 39 1.33 -19.58 10.84
N ARG A 40 1.80 -19.22 12.04
CA ARG A 40 3.18 -18.77 12.23
C ARG A 40 4.17 -19.86 11.84
N GLU A 41 3.90 -21.13 12.17
CA GLU A 41 4.76 -22.24 11.78
C GLU A 41 4.69 -22.55 10.27
N GLU A 42 3.50 -22.47 9.66
CA GLU A 42 3.36 -22.55 8.20
C GLU A 42 4.16 -21.44 7.50
N GLY A 43 4.14 -20.22 8.05
CA GLY A 43 4.98 -19.11 7.61
C GLY A 43 6.47 -19.37 7.78
N ASN A 44 6.90 -20.00 8.87
CA ASN A 44 8.29 -20.40 9.09
C ASN A 44 8.75 -21.43 8.04
N ILE A 45 7.89 -22.38 7.68
CA ILE A 45 8.15 -23.37 6.62
C ILE A 45 8.30 -22.66 5.28
N ALA A 46 7.34 -21.81 4.91
CA ALA A 46 7.41 -21.03 3.67
C ALA A 46 8.66 -20.13 3.61
N PHE A 47 9.06 -19.56 4.75
CA PHE A 47 10.27 -18.74 4.87
C PHE A 47 11.56 -19.52 4.61
N LYS A 48 11.62 -20.79 5.01
CA LYS A 48 12.75 -21.68 4.70
C LYS A 48 12.79 -22.06 3.22
N VAL A 49 11.62 -22.24 2.60
CA VAL A 49 11.48 -22.54 1.16
C VAL A 49 11.76 -21.32 0.29
N GLY A 50 11.60 -20.10 0.83
CA GLY A 50 11.80 -18.85 0.10
C GLY A 50 10.56 -18.38 -0.68
N ASP A 51 9.39 -18.94 -0.39
CA ASP A 51 8.11 -18.50 -1.00
C ASP A 51 7.58 -17.28 -0.25
N VAL A 52 8.03 -16.11 -0.70
CA VAL A 52 7.74 -14.80 -0.08
C VAL A 52 6.24 -14.52 0.03
N ASN A 53 5.46 -14.86 -0.99
CA ASN A 53 4.02 -14.60 -1.02
C ASN A 53 3.31 -15.41 0.08
N ARG A 54 3.62 -16.70 0.17
CA ARG A 54 3.07 -17.56 1.22
C ARG A 54 3.54 -17.15 2.61
N VAL A 55 4.80 -16.69 2.76
CA VAL A 55 5.29 -16.19 4.05
C VAL A 55 4.41 -15.06 4.57
N LEU A 56 4.16 -14.04 3.72
CA LEU A 56 3.37 -12.88 4.12
C LEU A 56 1.93 -13.26 4.39
N GLU A 57 1.33 -14.09 3.55
CA GLU A 57 -0.01 -14.62 3.76
C GLU A 57 -0.14 -15.30 5.13
N PHE A 58 0.76 -16.24 5.43
CA PHE A 58 0.71 -17.01 6.67
C PHE A 58 1.02 -16.15 7.91
N TYR A 59 1.98 -15.23 7.86
CA TYR A 59 2.22 -14.31 8.97
C TYR A 59 1.09 -13.30 9.17
N ASN A 60 0.42 -12.85 8.10
CA ASN A 60 -0.78 -12.02 8.21
C ASN A 60 -1.93 -12.79 8.86
N ARG A 61 -2.15 -14.06 8.48
CA ARG A 61 -3.10 -14.94 9.16
C ARG A 61 -2.71 -15.15 10.63
N ALA A 62 -1.42 -15.34 10.94
CA ALA A 62 -0.96 -15.46 12.32
C ALA A 62 -1.36 -14.22 13.17
N LEU A 63 -1.14 -13.01 12.66
CA LEU A 63 -1.58 -11.76 13.29
C LEU A 63 -3.12 -11.67 13.41
N MET A 64 -3.83 -12.12 12.38
CA MET A 64 -5.29 -12.15 12.36
C MET A 64 -5.87 -13.02 13.49
N PHE A 65 -5.26 -14.14 13.82
CA PHE A 65 -5.72 -15.01 14.92
C PHE A 65 -5.08 -14.70 16.27
N ALA A 66 -3.98 -13.94 16.33
CA ALA A 66 -3.27 -13.70 17.58
C ALA A 66 -4.15 -12.94 18.59
N PRO A 67 -4.34 -13.44 19.82
CA PRO A 67 -5.01 -12.70 20.88
C PRO A 67 -4.30 -11.38 21.19
N LYS A 68 -5.07 -10.36 21.59
CA LYS A 68 -4.52 -9.05 21.97
C LYS A 68 -3.53 -9.21 23.13
N ASN A 69 -2.40 -8.50 23.07
CA ASN A 69 -1.33 -8.51 24.08
C ASN A 69 -0.74 -9.91 24.41
N SER A 70 -0.93 -10.89 23.52
CA SER A 70 -0.35 -12.23 23.70
C SER A 70 1.10 -12.30 23.20
N ARG A 71 1.81 -13.33 23.63
CA ARG A 71 3.11 -13.66 23.05
C ARG A 71 3.00 -13.99 21.55
N ALA A 72 1.89 -14.59 21.12
CA ALA A 72 1.67 -14.93 19.71
C ALA A 72 1.64 -13.69 18.80
N ILE A 73 1.03 -12.57 19.23
CA ILE A 73 1.01 -11.35 18.40
C ILE A 73 2.41 -10.74 18.28
N GLN A 74 3.20 -10.76 19.36
CA GLN A 74 4.59 -10.29 19.36
C GLN A 74 5.47 -11.14 18.43
N LEU A 75 5.37 -12.46 18.52
CA LEU A 75 6.11 -13.38 17.65
C LEU A 75 5.70 -13.23 16.18
N ALA A 76 4.42 -13.03 15.89
CA ALA A 76 3.94 -12.83 14.52
C ALA A 76 4.48 -11.52 13.90
N TYR A 77 4.50 -10.40 14.64
CA TYR A 77 5.14 -9.14 14.18
C TYR A 77 6.66 -9.29 14.02
N SER A 78 7.33 -9.98 14.94
CA SER A 78 8.77 -10.28 14.84
C SER A 78 9.10 -11.11 13.59
N ASN A 79 8.28 -12.10 13.27
CA ASN A 79 8.49 -12.94 12.10
C ASN A 79 8.18 -12.20 10.79
N ARG A 80 7.10 -11.40 10.76
CA ARG A 80 6.75 -10.60 9.58
C ARG A 80 7.79 -9.51 9.28
N SER A 81 8.32 -8.83 10.30
CA SER A 81 9.43 -7.89 10.09
C SER A 81 10.67 -8.57 9.51
N ALA A 82 10.93 -9.85 9.79
CA ALA A 82 12.06 -10.57 9.21
C ALA A 82 11.95 -10.75 7.69
N ILE A 83 10.75 -11.08 7.17
CA ILE A 83 10.53 -11.19 5.73
C ILE A 83 10.52 -9.82 5.06
N LEU A 84 9.88 -8.81 5.68
CA LEU A 84 9.87 -7.44 5.16
C LEU A 84 11.30 -6.90 5.02
N PHE A 85 12.17 -7.15 6.00
CA PHE A 85 13.59 -6.81 5.91
C PHE A 85 14.29 -7.49 4.73
N LYS A 86 14.08 -8.81 4.53
CA LYS A 86 14.66 -9.55 3.40
C LYS A 86 14.18 -9.03 2.04
N MET A 87 12.97 -8.49 1.98
CA MET A 87 12.37 -7.93 0.77
C MET A 87 12.81 -6.50 0.47
N GLY A 88 13.62 -5.87 1.31
CA GLY A 88 13.95 -4.45 1.17
C GLY A 88 12.84 -3.50 1.63
N GLN A 89 11.77 -4.01 2.23
CA GLN A 89 10.66 -3.20 2.75
C GLN A 89 11.03 -2.66 4.14
N PHE A 90 12.07 -1.83 4.23
CA PHE A 90 12.69 -1.44 5.50
C PHE A 90 11.77 -0.60 6.38
N ARG A 91 11.00 0.32 5.80
CA ARG A 91 9.98 1.11 6.54
C ARG A 91 8.92 0.21 7.18
N ALA A 92 8.31 -0.68 6.40
CA ALA A 92 7.31 -1.62 6.91
C ALA A 92 7.91 -2.56 7.97
N CYS A 93 9.16 -3.01 7.79
CA CYS A 93 9.89 -3.77 8.79
C CYS A 93 10.03 -2.99 10.12
N LEU A 94 10.41 -1.70 10.06
CA LEU A 94 10.54 -0.86 11.25
C LEU A 94 9.22 -0.71 12.01
N ILE A 95 8.10 -0.52 11.30
CA ILE A 95 6.76 -0.45 11.90
C ILE A 95 6.43 -1.72 12.67
N ASP A 96 6.70 -2.90 12.09
CA ASP A 96 6.44 -4.18 12.75
C ASP A 96 7.32 -4.38 13.98
N VAL A 97 8.60 -4.00 13.90
CA VAL A 97 9.53 -4.06 15.04
C VAL A 97 9.07 -3.14 16.17
N GLU A 98 8.71 -1.89 15.86
CA GLU A 98 8.23 -0.93 16.86
C GLU A 98 6.91 -1.37 17.49
N THR A 99 6.00 -1.94 16.69
CA THR A 99 4.74 -2.49 17.18
C THR A 99 4.99 -3.66 18.13
N CYS A 100 5.91 -4.57 17.78
CA CYS A 100 6.33 -5.66 18.67
C CYS A 100 6.93 -5.13 19.99
N CYS A 101 7.78 -4.09 19.94
CA CYS A 101 8.35 -3.46 21.12
C CYS A 101 7.27 -2.82 22.02
N LYS A 102 6.30 -2.10 21.43
CA LYS A 102 5.18 -1.47 22.16
C LYS A 102 4.31 -2.49 22.88
N LEU A 103 4.18 -3.71 22.35
CA LEU A 103 3.42 -4.80 22.95
C LEU A 103 4.18 -5.54 24.07
N GLY A 104 5.42 -5.17 24.38
CA GLY A 104 6.26 -5.85 25.37
C GLY A 104 7.10 -6.97 24.74
N CYS A 105 8.21 -6.60 24.11
CA CYS A 105 9.07 -7.53 23.37
C CYS A 105 9.53 -8.73 24.22
N PRO A 106 9.39 -9.98 23.75
CA PRO A 106 9.96 -11.13 24.42
C PRO A 106 11.49 -11.04 24.51
N THR A 107 12.04 -11.32 25.70
CA THR A 107 13.47 -11.23 25.98
C THR A 107 14.32 -12.16 25.11
N ASP A 108 13.77 -13.30 24.69
CA ASP A 108 14.44 -14.29 23.87
C ASP A 108 14.61 -13.87 22.39
N ILE A 109 13.85 -12.88 21.93
CA ILE A 109 13.94 -12.36 20.55
C ILE A 109 14.45 -10.92 20.47
N GLU A 110 14.51 -10.21 21.60
CA GLU A 110 14.84 -8.80 21.68
C GLU A 110 16.15 -8.44 20.97
N SER A 111 17.22 -9.21 21.22
CA SER A 111 18.53 -8.99 20.56
C SER A 111 18.45 -9.07 19.03
N LYS A 112 17.64 -9.99 18.50
CA LYS A 112 17.43 -10.15 17.04
C LYS A 112 16.61 -8.99 16.49
N LEU A 113 15.60 -8.51 17.22
CA LEU A 113 14.81 -7.35 16.80
C LEU A 113 15.65 -6.08 16.78
N ILE A 114 16.43 -5.82 17.84
CA ILE A 114 17.28 -4.63 17.91
C ILE A 114 18.29 -4.60 16.76
N LYS A 115 18.95 -5.74 16.50
CA LYS A 115 19.85 -5.86 15.36
C LYS A 115 19.14 -5.52 14.04
N ARG A 116 17.97 -6.13 13.80
CA ARG A 116 17.17 -5.87 12.60
C ARG A 116 16.73 -4.41 12.50
N LYS A 117 16.34 -3.79 13.61
CA LYS A 117 15.95 -2.38 13.68
C LYS A 117 17.09 -1.49 13.20
N ASN A 118 18.27 -1.66 13.78
CA ASN A 118 19.44 -0.84 13.45
C ASN A 118 19.83 -0.99 11.97
N GLU A 119 19.85 -2.22 11.46
CA GLU A 119 20.13 -2.47 10.04
C GLU A 119 19.06 -1.87 9.12
N ALA A 120 17.78 -1.99 9.49
CA ALA A 120 16.67 -1.47 8.70
C ALA A 120 16.64 0.06 8.71
N THR A 121 16.98 0.72 9.82
CA THR A 121 17.08 2.17 9.93
C THR A 121 18.13 2.71 8.96
N VAL A 122 19.35 2.16 8.99
CA VAL A 122 20.44 2.60 8.09
C VAL A 122 20.03 2.43 6.62
N ARG A 123 19.44 1.28 6.26
CA ARG A 123 19.02 1.02 4.88
C ARG A 123 17.86 1.92 4.45
N SER A 124 16.88 2.15 5.32
CA SER A 124 15.76 3.06 5.03
C SER A 124 16.23 4.50 4.87
N GLU A 125 17.20 4.96 5.66
CA GLU A 125 17.79 6.30 5.52
C GLU A 125 18.54 6.43 4.19
N MET A 126 19.29 5.41 3.78
CA MET A 126 19.95 5.39 2.47
C MET A 126 18.95 5.46 1.31
N GLU A 127 17.85 4.70 1.39
CA GLU A 127 16.76 4.76 0.38
C GLU A 127 16.07 6.12 0.35
N ASN A 128 15.82 6.73 1.51
CA ASN A 128 15.24 8.06 1.57
C ASN A 128 16.18 9.12 1.00
N LEU A 129 17.49 9.02 1.28
CA LEU A 129 18.47 9.93 0.72
C LEU A 129 18.54 9.81 -0.80
N SER A 130 18.57 8.59 -1.34
CA SER A 130 18.59 8.37 -2.78
C SER A 130 17.30 8.85 -3.46
N ALA A 131 16.14 8.57 -2.87
CA ALA A 131 14.86 9.06 -3.35
C ALA A 131 14.77 10.59 -3.30
N ASN A 132 15.26 11.23 -2.24
CA ASN A 132 15.29 12.69 -2.11
C ASN A 132 16.24 13.34 -3.10
N LEU A 133 17.42 12.74 -3.35
CA LEU A 133 18.33 13.20 -4.39
C LEU A 133 17.67 13.13 -5.76
N LEU A 134 17.12 11.97 -6.14
CA LEU A 134 16.39 11.81 -7.40
C LEU A 134 15.23 12.79 -7.52
N THR A 135 14.41 12.89 -6.48
CA THR A 135 13.30 13.84 -6.44
C THR A 135 13.80 15.26 -6.60
N GLY A 136 14.89 15.66 -5.94
CA GLY A 136 15.49 16.99 -6.08
C GLY A 136 15.99 17.28 -7.49
N TYR A 137 16.70 16.33 -8.11
CA TYR A 137 17.20 16.46 -9.49
C TYR A 137 16.07 16.57 -10.52
N PHE A 138 15.01 15.77 -10.36
CA PHE A 138 13.91 15.70 -11.32
C PHE A 138 12.71 16.58 -10.94
N LYS A 139 12.73 17.25 -9.78
CA LYS A 139 11.61 18.07 -9.27
C LYS A 139 11.20 19.12 -10.28
N ASP A 140 12.19 19.70 -10.94
CA ASP A 140 12.00 20.77 -11.91
C ASP A 140 11.82 20.23 -13.33
N CYS A 141 12.19 18.98 -13.63
CA CYS A 141 11.99 18.35 -14.94
C CYS A 141 10.51 18.09 -15.25
N PHE A 142 9.68 17.89 -14.22
CA PHE A 142 8.24 17.62 -14.36
C PHE A 142 7.37 18.78 -13.85
N LYS A 143 7.95 19.96 -13.60
CA LYS A 143 7.18 21.18 -13.36
C LYS A 143 6.67 21.72 -14.68
N PHE A 144 5.49 21.25 -15.06
CA PHE A 144 4.80 21.70 -16.25
C PHE A 144 3.99 22.95 -15.94
N ASP A 145 4.57 24.11 -16.25
CA ASP A 145 3.88 25.40 -16.12
C ASP A 145 3.24 25.76 -17.47
N PHE A 146 2.05 25.21 -17.73
CA PHE A 146 1.25 25.56 -18.90
C PHE A 146 -0.09 26.15 -18.50
N LYS A 147 -0.58 27.08 -19.32
CA LYS A 147 -1.94 27.56 -19.20
C LYS A 147 -2.88 26.43 -19.62
N SER A 148 -3.73 26.00 -18.69
CA SER A 148 -4.68 24.93 -18.92
C SER A 148 -5.72 25.34 -19.98
N ASN A 149 -6.03 24.42 -20.89
CA ASN A 149 -7.15 24.53 -21.80
C ASN A 149 -8.47 24.37 -21.00
N THR A 150 -9.39 25.33 -21.13
CA THR A 150 -10.62 25.33 -20.33
C THR A 150 -11.50 24.08 -20.55
N PRO A 151 -11.77 23.65 -21.81
CA PRO A 151 -12.43 22.38 -22.09
C PRO A 151 -11.68 21.12 -21.61
N ILE A 152 -10.36 21.06 -21.78
CA ILE A 152 -9.54 19.92 -21.37
C ILE A 152 -8.52 20.38 -20.33
N ARG A 153 -8.87 20.28 -19.04
CA ARG A 153 -8.04 20.84 -17.97
C ARG A 153 -6.63 20.23 -17.88
N CYS A 154 -6.48 18.96 -18.24
CA CYS A 154 -5.20 18.28 -18.27
C CYS A 154 -4.34 18.68 -19.49
N ALA A 155 -4.88 19.42 -20.45
CA ALA A 155 -4.20 19.83 -21.66
C ALA A 155 -3.76 21.30 -21.63
N SER A 156 -2.74 21.61 -22.41
CA SER A 156 -2.25 22.96 -22.67
C SER A 156 -3.22 23.75 -23.54
N SER A 157 -3.33 25.06 -23.30
CA SER A 157 -4.01 26.02 -24.16
C SER A 157 -3.42 26.10 -25.58
N ASP A 158 -2.27 25.46 -25.79
CA ASP A 158 -1.59 25.39 -27.08
C ASP A 158 -2.29 24.42 -28.05
N ILE A 159 -3.23 23.62 -27.54
CA ILE A 159 -4.08 22.74 -28.33
C ILE A 159 -5.55 23.08 -28.14
N GLU A 160 -6.36 22.77 -29.15
CA GLU A 160 -7.82 22.95 -29.17
C GLU A 160 -8.52 21.68 -29.67
N VAL A 161 -9.77 21.49 -29.23
CA VAL A 161 -10.63 20.44 -29.75
C VAL A 161 -11.57 21.02 -30.79
N MET A 162 -11.48 20.53 -32.02
CA MET A 162 -12.42 20.87 -33.08
C MET A 162 -13.37 19.70 -33.35
N LYS A 163 -14.63 20.04 -33.60
CA LYS A 163 -15.65 19.08 -34.04
C LYS A 163 -15.87 19.24 -35.54
N GLY A 164 -15.40 18.27 -36.32
CA GLY A 164 -15.81 18.03 -37.71
C GLY A 164 -16.74 16.83 -37.78
N ASP A 165 -16.47 15.89 -38.69
CA ASP A 165 -17.12 14.56 -38.72
C ASP A 165 -16.78 13.71 -37.47
N ALA A 166 -15.66 14.02 -36.81
CA ALA A 166 -15.24 13.47 -35.53
C ALA A 166 -14.52 14.55 -34.71
N PHE A 167 -14.33 14.31 -33.40
CA PHE A 167 -13.51 15.16 -32.55
C PHE A 167 -12.04 15.01 -32.91
N LYS A 168 -11.35 16.15 -33.08
CA LYS A 168 -9.91 16.20 -33.40
C LYS A 168 -9.23 17.17 -32.45
N VAL A 169 -8.03 16.82 -32.02
CA VAL A 169 -7.13 17.73 -31.32
C VAL A 169 -6.22 18.39 -32.36
N VAL A 170 -6.16 19.71 -32.34
CA VAL A 170 -5.35 20.50 -33.27
C VAL A 170 -4.47 21.48 -32.51
N ALA A 171 -3.41 21.96 -33.14
CA ALA A 171 -2.60 23.03 -32.60
C ALA A 171 -3.37 24.36 -32.70
N ALA A 172 -3.49 25.08 -31.58
CA ALA A 172 -4.09 26.42 -31.53
C ALA A 172 -3.10 27.51 -31.98
N LYS A 173 -1.80 27.20 -31.91
CA LYS A 173 -0.68 28.04 -32.34
C LYS A 173 0.51 27.18 -32.76
N ASP A 174 1.59 27.81 -33.20
CA ASP A 174 2.83 27.08 -33.49
C ASP A 174 3.44 26.48 -32.20
N ILE A 175 3.71 25.17 -32.22
CA ILE A 175 4.15 24.39 -31.06
C ILE A 175 5.59 23.93 -31.30
N LYS A 176 6.50 24.29 -30.40
CA LYS A 176 7.90 23.87 -30.50
C LYS A 176 8.07 22.41 -30.12
N VAL A 177 9.04 21.75 -30.76
CA VAL A 177 9.43 20.38 -30.39
C VAL A 177 9.83 20.36 -28.92
N GLY A 178 9.28 19.41 -28.16
CA GLY A 178 9.50 19.29 -26.72
C GLY A 178 8.51 20.06 -25.85
N THR A 179 7.56 20.81 -26.42
CA THR A 179 6.48 21.44 -25.65
C THR A 179 5.49 20.39 -25.12
N PRO A 180 5.28 20.29 -23.80
CA PRO A 180 4.27 19.39 -23.20
C PRO A 180 2.86 19.86 -23.55
N LEU A 181 2.01 18.93 -24.02
CA LEU A 181 0.66 19.25 -24.50
C LEU A 181 -0.46 18.78 -23.58
N ALA A 182 -0.24 17.71 -22.83
CA ALA A 182 -1.19 17.23 -21.82
C ALA A 182 -0.46 16.42 -20.75
N LEU A 183 -0.95 16.51 -19.52
CA LEU A 183 -0.58 15.66 -18.41
C LEU A 183 -1.86 15.09 -17.81
N GLU A 184 -2.13 13.82 -18.10
CA GLU A 184 -3.34 13.15 -17.67
C GLU A 184 -3.02 12.16 -16.54
N ASP A 185 -3.85 12.15 -15.51
CA ASP A 185 -3.84 11.08 -14.53
C ASP A 185 -4.38 9.80 -15.18
N SER A 186 -3.86 8.64 -14.76
CA SER A 186 -4.33 7.36 -15.29
C SER A 186 -5.84 7.20 -15.06
N PHE A 187 -6.62 6.99 -16.14
CA PHE A 187 -8.06 6.74 -16.05
C PHE A 187 -8.39 5.42 -15.34
N VAL A 188 -7.55 4.40 -15.53
CA VAL A 188 -7.61 3.13 -14.82
C VAL A 188 -6.22 2.80 -14.29
N SER A 189 -6.15 2.43 -13.01
CA SER A 189 -4.97 1.83 -12.41
C SER A 189 -5.31 0.39 -11.99
N SER A 190 -4.33 -0.49 -12.06
CA SER A 190 -4.46 -1.86 -11.58
C SER A 190 -3.19 -2.26 -10.86
N ASN A 191 -3.33 -3.05 -9.79
CA ASN A 191 -2.17 -3.58 -9.10
C ASN A 191 -1.54 -4.67 -9.95
N SER A 192 -0.23 -4.58 -10.18
CA SER A 192 0.52 -5.71 -10.70
C SER A 192 0.44 -6.87 -9.72
N GLU A 193 0.43 -8.11 -10.21
CA GLU A 193 0.38 -9.32 -9.35
C GLU A 193 1.46 -9.32 -8.26
N LYS A 194 2.62 -8.74 -8.56
CA LYS A 194 3.75 -8.60 -7.63
C LYS A 194 3.48 -7.64 -6.47
N ASN A 195 2.61 -6.65 -6.68
CA ASN A 195 2.31 -5.59 -5.72
C ASN A 195 1.06 -5.88 -4.90
N VAL A 196 0.23 -6.86 -5.30
CA VAL A 196 -1.00 -7.23 -4.59
C VAL A 196 -0.78 -7.47 -3.08
N PRO A 197 0.31 -8.12 -2.63
CA PRO A 197 0.53 -8.32 -1.19
C PRO A 197 0.85 -7.04 -0.41
N PHE A 198 1.19 -5.95 -1.10
CA PHE A 198 1.72 -4.72 -0.51
C PHE A 198 0.88 -3.49 -0.79
N SER A 199 -0.17 -3.60 -1.59
CA SER A 199 -0.99 -2.46 -2.00
C SER A 199 -2.42 -2.64 -1.51
N CYS A 200 -3.05 -1.54 -1.15
CA CYS A 200 -4.48 -1.51 -0.90
C CYS A 200 -5.21 -1.84 -2.21
N HIS A 201 -6.17 -2.77 -2.15
CA HIS A 201 -6.97 -3.13 -3.33
C HIS A 201 -7.91 -1.99 -3.76
N TYR A 202 -8.27 -1.10 -2.84
CA TYR A 202 -9.18 0.02 -3.10
C TYR A 202 -8.46 1.25 -3.64
N CYS A 203 -7.43 1.73 -2.95
CA CYS A 203 -6.75 2.98 -3.31
C CYS A 203 -5.42 2.78 -4.04
N HIS A 204 -4.99 1.54 -4.26
CA HIS A 204 -3.70 1.19 -4.89
C HIS A 204 -2.45 1.75 -4.20
N LYS A 205 -2.60 2.45 -3.07
CA LYS A 205 -1.48 2.89 -2.25
C LYS A 205 -0.72 1.66 -1.75
N MET A 206 0.58 1.66 -1.98
CA MET A 206 1.48 0.71 -1.35
C MET A 206 1.46 0.95 0.17
N SER A 207 1.84 -0.08 0.92
CA SER A 207 2.00 -0.06 2.38
C SER A 207 3.22 0.77 2.79
N GLU A 208 3.40 1.92 2.16
CA GLU A 208 4.30 2.95 2.62
C GLU A 208 3.47 3.87 3.53
N PRO A 209 3.94 4.19 4.75
CA PRO A 209 3.31 5.24 5.53
C PRO A 209 3.39 6.53 4.72
N ASP A 210 2.26 7.24 4.58
CA ASP A 210 2.19 8.54 3.92
C ASP A 210 3.37 9.40 4.42
N THR A 211 4.32 9.70 3.53
CA THR A 211 5.31 10.75 3.78
C THR A 211 4.53 12.05 3.93
N MET A 212 4.43 12.54 5.16
CA MET A 212 4.20 13.96 5.41
C MET A 212 5.38 14.77 4.88
#